data_AF-A8AAZ0-F1
#
_entry.id   AF-A8AAZ0-F1
#
_cell.length_a   1.000
_cell.length_b   1.000
_cell.length_c   1.000
_cell.angle_alpha   90.00
_cell.angle_beta   90.00
_cell.angle_gamma   90.00
#
_symmetry.space_group_name_H-M   'P 1'
#
loop_
_entity.id
_entity.type
_entity.pdbx_description
1 polymer ?
#
loop_
_entity_poly.entity_id
_entity_poly.type
_entity_poly.pdbx_seq_one_letter_code
_entity_poly.pdbx_strand_id
1 'polypeptide(L)'
;MNIAESLMNDERINERELDLALKALVVDPQYLHFKGIKVVTPIGFYLAREYDLDTVYATPGEVVLEGDWLFLHPTVKDYHEFLFSYLLDKMGPGEVALITPCSKVKPYRDSFMYKKIESIINKYGNDVWRFVMSEPLVIVPRFFDVYFPSAHYDYPPERVAPEEVPIYVDLVRKALEVIATRFERIVYTLPRKHKRIFEMAAEQANLSANYTPYNVYFFPRLKEAIV
;
A
#
# COMPACT_ATOMS: atom_id res chain seq x y z
N MET A 1 -6.23 28.47 -1.16
CA MET A 1 -6.60 27.25 -1.90
C MET A 1 -5.72 26.14 -1.36
N ASN A 2 -6.34 25.09 -0.80
CA ASN A 2 -5.62 23.95 -0.28
C ASN A 2 -5.12 23.12 -1.46
N ILE A 3 -3.80 23.03 -1.65
CA ILE A 3 -3.21 22.35 -2.82
C ILE A 3 -3.60 20.86 -2.84
N ALA A 4 -3.80 20.25 -1.66
CA ALA A 4 -4.25 18.86 -1.58
C ALA A 4 -5.68 18.71 -2.11
N GLU A 5 -6.60 19.62 -1.78
CA GLU A 5 -7.97 19.63 -2.34
C GLU A 5 -7.97 19.79 -3.85
N SER A 6 -7.20 20.73 -4.39
CA SER A 6 -7.08 20.90 -5.84
C SER A 6 -6.57 19.63 -6.52
N LEU A 7 -5.59 18.95 -5.94
CA LEU A 7 -5.10 17.67 -6.47
C LEU A 7 -6.13 16.53 -6.37
N MET A 8 -6.87 16.45 -5.27
CA MET A 8 -7.95 15.47 -5.09
C MET A 8 -9.08 15.68 -6.11
N ASN A 9 -9.33 16.92 -6.53
CA ASN A 9 -10.34 17.28 -7.51
C ASN A 9 -9.83 17.30 -8.97
N ASP A 10 -8.63 16.77 -9.24
CA ASP A 10 -7.96 16.80 -10.56
C ASP A 10 -7.82 18.21 -11.17
N GLU A 11 -7.76 19.24 -10.34
CA GLU A 11 -7.59 20.62 -10.78
C GLU A 11 -6.14 20.87 -11.25
N ARG A 12 -5.98 21.77 -12.21
CA ARG A 12 -4.64 22.16 -12.68
C ARG A 12 -3.94 23.01 -11.63
N ILE A 13 -2.79 22.54 -11.16
CA ILE A 13 -1.84 23.31 -10.35
C ILE A 13 -0.65 23.79 -11.20
N ASN A 14 -0.11 24.97 -10.87
CA ASN A 14 1.05 25.55 -11.54
C ASN A 14 2.39 24.98 -11.01
N GLU A 15 3.52 25.31 -11.66
CA GLU A 15 4.85 24.79 -11.28
C GLU A 15 5.25 25.14 -9.85
N ARG A 16 4.90 26.35 -9.38
CA ARG A 16 5.20 26.79 -8.01
C ARG A 16 4.37 26.00 -6.99
N GLU A 17 3.09 25.76 -7.27
CA GLU A 17 2.22 24.95 -6.42
C GLU A 17 2.69 23.50 -6.37
N LEU A 18 3.15 22.95 -7.49
CA LEU A 18 3.74 21.62 -7.55
C LEU A 18 5.02 21.53 -6.72
N ASP A 19 5.92 22.50 -6.83
CA ASP A 19 7.15 22.57 -6.02
C ASP A 19 6.85 22.64 -4.51
N LEU A 20 5.85 23.45 -4.11
CA LEU A 20 5.40 23.50 -2.72
C LEU A 20 4.78 22.18 -2.25
N ALA A 21 3.97 21.53 -3.09
CA ALA A 21 3.36 20.24 -2.77
C ALA A 21 4.42 19.15 -2.57
N LEU A 22 5.47 19.14 -3.41
CA LEU A 22 6.60 18.21 -3.27
C LEU A 22 7.39 18.48 -1.98
N LYS A 23 7.66 19.75 -1.67
CA LYS A 23 8.37 20.15 -0.43
C LYS A 23 7.58 19.82 0.83
N ALA A 24 6.25 19.93 0.77
CA ALA A 24 5.36 19.57 1.86
C ALA A 24 5.04 18.06 1.91
N LEU A 25 5.57 17.27 0.97
CA LEU A 25 5.26 15.85 0.78
C LEU A 25 3.76 15.58 0.58
N VAL A 26 3.01 16.54 0.03
CA VAL A 26 1.61 16.39 -0.40
C VAL A 26 1.54 15.59 -1.69
N VAL A 27 2.55 15.71 -2.56
CA VAL A 27 2.73 14.86 -3.75
C VAL A 27 3.98 14.01 -3.55
N ASP A 28 3.90 12.73 -3.91
CA ASP A 28 5.05 11.85 -3.79
C ASP A 28 6.14 12.21 -4.85
N PRO A 29 7.35 12.61 -4.43
CA PRO A 29 8.40 13.01 -5.36
C PRO A 29 8.95 11.85 -6.17
N GLN A 30 8.98 10.62 -5.62
CA GLN A 30 9.48 9.46 -6.34
C GLN A 30 8.51 9.05 -7.44
N TYR A 31 7.22 9.03 -7.15
CA TYR A 31 6.19 8.67 -8.10
C TYR A 31 6.09 9.67 -9.26
N LEU A 32 6.15 10.96 -8.93
CA LEU A 32 6.20 12.02 -9.93
C LEU A 32 7.45 11.89 -10.80
N HIS A 33 8.62 11.64 -10.20
CA HIS A 33 9.89 11.61 -10.93
C HIS A 33 10.06 10.34 -11.80
N PHE A 34 9.78 9.16 -11.23
CA PHE A 34 10.04 7.88 -11.90
C PHE A 34 8.89 7.40 -12.78
N LYS A 35 7.65 7.78 -12.46
CA LYS A 35 6.46 7.31 -13.18
C LYS A 35 5.69 8.43 -13.86
N GLY A 36 6.00 9.70 -13.58
CA GLY A 36 5.34 10.85 -14.22
C GLY A 36 3.91 11.09 -13.71
N ILE A 37 3.53 10.46 -12.59
CA ILE A 37 2.16 10.48 -12.10
C ILE A 37 2.07 11.33 -10.84
N LYS A 38 1.07 12.21 -10.81
CA LYS A 38 0.76 13.06 -9.65
C LYS A 38 -0.24 12.33 -8.77
N VAL A 39 0.22 11.90 -7.60
CA VAL A 39 -0.64 11.27 -6.58
C VAL A 39 -0.49 12.03 -5.29
N VAL A 40 -1.63 12.37 -4.68
CA VAL A 40 -1.68 12.91 -3.32
C VAL A 40 -1.14 11.83 -2.38
N THR A 41 -0.21 12.17 -1.50
CA THR A 41 0.28 11.24 -0.49
C THR A 41 -0.78 11.04 0.60
N PRO A 42 -0.68 9.98 1.41
CA PRO A 42 -1.50 9.87 2.62
C PRO A 42 -1.43 11.14 3.48
N ILE A 43 -0.24 11.72 3.66
CA ILE A 43 -0.06 13.00 4.40
C ILE A 43 -0.97 14.09 3.82
N GLY A 44 -0.86 14.36 2.52
CA GLY A 44 -1.68 15.40 1.87
C GLY A 44 -3.18 15.14 2.02
N PHE A 45 -3.59 13.87 1.90
CA PHE A 45 -4.98 13.46 2.06
C PHE A 45 -5.52 13.72 3.48
N TYR A 46 -4.78 13.29 4.52
CA TYR A 46 -5.21 13.48 5.91
C TYR A 46 -5.21 14.94 6.34
N LEU A 47 -4.22 15.74 5.90
CA LEU A 47 -4.21 17.18 6.17
C LEU A 47 -5.41 17.89 5.55
N ALA A 48 -5.85 17.48 4.35
CA ALA A 48 -7.06 18.02 3.73
C ALA A 48 -8.35 17.64 4.47
N ARG A 49 -8.31 16.60 5.32
CA ARG A 49 -9.40 16.19 6.20
C ARG A 49 -9.24 16.71 7.63
N GLU A 50 -8.39 17.72 7.81
CA GLU A 50 -8.19 18.42 9.09
C GLU A 50 -7.65 17.54 10.23
N TYR A 51 -6.94 16.44 9.89
CA TYR A 51 -6.18 15.70 10.88
C TYR A 51 -5.06 16.57 11.47
N ASP A 52 -4.74 16.36 12.74
CA ASP A 52 -3.71 17.13 13.42
C ASP A 52 -2.30 16.81 12.88
N LEU A 53 -1.45 17.83 12.87
CA LEU A 53 -0.09 17.73 12.33
C LEU A 53 0.76 16.71 13.11
N ASP A 54 0.57 16.60 14.43
CA ASP A 54 1.38 15.72 15.27
C ASP A 54 1.11 14.24 14.93
N THR A 55 -0.15 13.89 14.66
CA THR A 55 -0.54 12.55 14.19
C THR A 55 -0.03 12.26 12.79
N VAL A 56 -0.24 13.18 11.83
CA VAL A 56 0.12 12.94 10.42
C VAL A 56 1.63 12.88 10.21
N TYR A 57 2.39 13.68 10.98
CA TYR A 57 3.85 13.74 10.95
C TYR A 57 4.53 12.97 12.09
N ALA A 58 3.80 12.10 12.80
CA ALA A 58 4.37 11.24 13.83
C ALA A 58 5.60 10.48 13.31
N THR A 59 6.54 10.17 14.19
CA THR A 59 7.77 9.48 13.78
C THR A 59 7.41 8.07 13.29
N PRO A 60 7.86 7.62 12.11
CA PRO A 60 7.58 6.27 11.63
C PRO A 60 7.95 5.20 12.67
N GLY A 61 7.01 4.31 12.99
CA GLY A 61 7.16 3.31 14.05
C GLY A 61 6.51 3.70 15.39
N GLU A 62 6.16 4.98 15.60
CA GLU A 62 5.30 5.39 16.72
C GLU A 62 3.87 4.89 16.50
N VAL A 63 3.29 4.23 17.51
CA VAL A 63 1.93 3.72 17.44
C VAL A 63 0.97 4.84 17.85
N VAL A 64 0.19 5.32 16.89
CA VAL A 64 -0.88 6.33 17.11
C VAL A 64 -2.27 5.74 16.85
N LEU A 65 -2.35 4.53 16.27
CA LEU A 65 -3.59 3.82 15.99
C LEU A 65 -3.52 2.39 16.55
N GLU A 66 -4.29 2.09 17.59
CA GLU A 66 -4.34 0.76 18.19
C GLU A 66 -5.75 0.41 18.66
N GLY A 67 -5.98 -0.88 18.93
CA GLY A 67 -7.24 -1.38 19.48
C GLY A 67 -7.73 -2.62 18.76
N ASP A 68 -9.03 -2.87 18.89
CA ASP A 68 -9.76 -3.92 18.21
C ASP A 68 -10.65 -3.29 17.12
N TRP A 69 -11.16 -4.11 16.19
CA TRP A 69 -12.09 -3.65 15.15
C TRP A 69 -11.56 -2.55 14.23
N LEU A 70 -10.24 -2.51 14.00
CA LEU A 70 -9.62 -1.40 13.30
C LEU A 70 -10.05 -1.29 11.83
N PHE A 71 -10.55 -2.35 11.20
CA PHE A 71 -11.15 -2.23 9.86
C PHE A 71 -12.33 -1.24 9.82
N LEU A 72 -12.98 -1.00 10.96
CA LEU A 72 -14.10 -0.07 11.08
C LEU A 72 -13.72 1.30 11.65
N HIS A 73 -12.46 1.48 12.08
CA HIS A 73 -11.98 2.74 12.64
C HIS A 73 -12.03 3.86 11.60
N PRO A 74 -12.48 5.10 11.94
CA PRO A 74 -12.60 6.20 10.99
C PRO A 74 -11.33 6.46 10.17
N THR A 75 -10.17 6.52 10.82
CA THR A 75 -8.87 6.67 10.14
C THR A 75 -8.56 5.56 9.14
N VAL A 76 -8.93 4.32 9.45
CA VAL A 76 -8.69 3.20 8.53
C VAL A 76 -9.66 3.26 7.35
N LYS A 77 -10.91 3.68 7.58
CA LYS A 77 -11.87 3.93 6.51
C LYS A 77 -11.42 5.07 5.60
N ASP A 78 -10.88 6.14 6.17
CA ASP A 78 -10.27 7.24 5.42
C ASP A 78 -9.07 6.75 4.59
N TYR A 79 -8.26 5.83 5.13
CA TYR A 79 -7.21 5.18 4.34
C TYR A 79 -7.79 4.34 3.19
N HIS A 80 -8.88 3.60 3.41
CA HIS A 80 -9.52 2.82 2.34
C HIS A 80 -10.11 3.75 1.27
N GLU A 81 -10.73 4.87 1.66
CA GLU A 81 -11.19 5.91 0.74
C GLU A 81 -10.01 6.45 -0.09
N PHE A 82 -8.91 6.82 0.57
CA PHE A 82 -7.67 7.22 -0.09
C PHE A 82 -7.18 6.16 -1.09
N LEU A 83 -7.08 4.90 -0.64
CA LEU A 83 -6.58 3.79 -1.43
C LEU A 83 -7.41 3.58 -2.70
N PHE A 84 -8.73 3.50 -2.58
CA PHE A 84 -9.61 3.13 -3.70
C PHE A 84 -9.97 4.32 -4.58
N SER A 85 -10.18 5.50 -4.01
CA SER A 85 -10.68 6.66 -4.76
C SER A 85 -9.56 7.54 -5.33
N TYR A 86 -8.35 7.50 -4.78
CA TYR A 86 -7.28 8.42 -5.17
C TYR A 86 -5.99 7.71 -5.57
N LEU A 87 -5.62 6.63 -4.87
CA LEU A 87 -4.35 5.96 -5.14
C LEU A 87 -4.46 4.99 -6.30
N LEU A 88 -5.22 3.90 -6.15
CA LEU A 88 -5.26 2.82 -7.13
C LEU A 88 -5.82 3.27 -8.48
N ASP A 89 -6.75 4.24 -8.50
CA ASP A 89 -7.30 4.76 -9.75
C ASP A 89 -6.28 5.59 -10.54
N LYS A 90 -5.42 6.34 -9.85
CA LYS A 90 -4.38 7.16 -10.50
C LYS A 90 -3.14 6.37 -10.86
N MET A 91 -3.05 5.11 -10.44
CA MET A 91 -1.87 4.30 -10.71
C MET A 91 -1.71 3.95 -12.18
N GLY A 92 -0.54 4.26 -12.73
CA GLY A 92 -0.18 3.88 -14.09
C GLY A 92 -0.08 2.36 -14.27
N PRO A 93 -0.13 1.87 -15.51
CA PRO A 93 0.06 0.45 -15.77
C PRO A 93 1.49 0.02 -15.41
N GLY A 94 1.67 -1.26 -15.12
CA GLY A 94 2.98 -1.85 -14.93
C GLY A 94 3.03 -3.34 -15.28
N GLU A 95 4.23 -3.89 -15.37
CA GLU A 95 4.41 -5.29 -15.77
C GLU A 95 4.01 -6.24 -14.64
N VAL A 96 4.56 -6.05 -13.43
CA VAL A 96 4.38 -6.96 -12.29
C VAL A 96 3.86 -6.25 -11.06
N ALA A 97 2.73 -6.70 -10.52
CA ALA A 97 2.32 -6.39 -9.15
C ALA A 97 2.81 -7.48 -8.19
N LEU A 98 3.81 -7.18 -7.36
CA LEU A 98 4.31 -8.08 -6.32
C LEU A 98 3.64 -7.79 -4.97
N ILE A 99 2.85 -8.74 -4.48
CA ILE A 99 2.17 -8.66 -3.19
C ILE A 99 3.01 -9.38 -2.12
N THR A 100 3.40 -8.66 -1.07
CA THR A 100 4.20 -9.15 0.06
C THR A 100 3.49 -8.90 1.38
N PRO A 101 3.78 -9.62 2.47
CA PRO A 101 3.10 -9.37 3.74
C PRO A 101 3.62 -8.10 4.41
N CYS A 102 2.81 -7.56 5.32
CA CYS A 102 3.24 -6.61 6.32
C CYS A 102 4.31 -7.20 7.26
N SER A 103 4.88 -6.33 8.09
CA SER A 103 5.83 -6.72 9.14
C SER A 103 5.44 -6.08 10.46
N LYS A 104 5.77 -6.76 11.56
CA LYS A 104 5.72 -6.18 12.90
C LYS A 104 6.67 -4.98 13.03
N VAL A 105 7.80 -5.01 12.32
CA VAL A 105 8.71 -3.87 12.25
C VAL A 105 8.11 -2.82 11.31
N LYS A 106 7.88 -1.62 11.82
CA LYS A 106 7.39 -0.46 11.05
C LYS A 106 8.45 0.65 11.08
N PRO A 107 8.71 1.31 9.94
CA PRO A 107 8.13 1.05 8.62
C PRO A 107 8.55 -0.32 8.06
N TYR A 108 7.70 -0.96 7.24
CA TYR A 108 7.90 -2.37 6.82
C TYR A 108 9.26 -2.61 6.16
N ARG A 109 9.78 -1.59 5.48
CA ARG A 109 11.10 -1.57 4.83
C ARG A 109 12.29 -1.90 5.72
N ASP A 110 12.15 -1.74 7.03
CA ASP A 110 13.23 -2.04 7.96
C ASP A 110 13.33 -3.52 8.34
N SER A 111 12.29 -4.30 8.05
CA SER A 111 12.28 -5.73 8.33
C SER A 111 13.25 -6.53 7.44
N PHE A 112 13.81 -7.61 8.01
CA PHE A 112 14.79 -8.46 7.33
C PHE A 112 14.28 -9.02 6.01
N MET A 113 13.07 -9.58 6.01
CA MET A 113 12.48 -10.19 4.81
C MET A 113 12.24 -9.15 3.72
N TYR A 114 11.79 -7.95 4.10
CA TYR A 114 11.58 -6.87 3.15
C TYR A 114 12.89 -6.49 2.47
N LYS A 115 13.97 -6.27 3.22
CA LYS A 115 15.29 -5.91 2.67
C LYS A 115 15.80 -6.95 1.67
N LYS A 116 15.52 -8.23 1.92
CA LYS A 116 15.90 -9.30 0.99
C LYS A 116 15.08 -9.29 -0.30
N ILE A 117 13.76 -9.11 -0.19
CA ILE A 117 12.88 -9.01 -1.36
C ILE A 117 13.26 -7.78 -2.20
N GLU A 118 13.50 -6.63 -1.58
CA GLU A 118 13.97 -5.42 -2.28
C GLU A 118 15.31 -5.66 -2.99
N SER A 119 16.24 -6.39 -2.37
CA SER A 119 17.52 -6.70 -3.01
C SER A 119 17.36 -7.56 -4.28
N ILE A 120 16.30 -8.38 -4.36
CA ILE A 120 16.00 -9.18 -5.56
C ILE A 120 15.37 -8.29 -6.61
N ILE A 121 14.36 -7.49 -6.23
CA ILE A 121 13.70 -6.54 -7.14
C ILE A 121 14.74 -5.58 -7.73
N ASN A 122 15.56 -4.92 -6.92
CA ASN A 122 16.54 -3.93 -7.38
C ASN A 122 17.61 -4.54 -8.29
N LYS A 123 17.89 -5.84 -8.16
CA LYS A 123 18.94 -6.51 -8.94
C LYS A 123 18.42 -7.13 -10.24
N TYR A 124 17.18 -7.60 -10.26
CA TYR A 124 16.66 -8.41 -11.35
C TYR A 124 15.31 -7.92 -11.91
N GLY A 125 14.51 -7.22 -11.11
CA GLY A 125 13.22 -6.68 -11.54
C GLY A 125 13.41 -5.47 -12.45
N ASN A 126 12.57 -5.39 -13.48
CA ASN A 126 12.53 -4.26 -14.40
C ASN A 126 11.40 -3.29 -14.02
N ASP A 127 10.15 -3.77 -14.06
CA ASP A 127 8.96 -2.99 -13.71
C ASP A 127 8.08 -3.72 -12.69
N VAL A 128 8.63 -3.89 -11.48
CA VAL A 128 7.98 -4.59 -10.38
C VAL A 128 7.45 -3.58 -9.36
N TRP A 129 6.13 -3.48 -9.28
CA TRP A 129 5.42 -2.65 -8.32
C TRP A 129 5.11 -3.46 -7.09
N ARG A 130 5.61 -3.01 -5.95
CA ARG A 130 5.45 -3.74 -4.71
C ARG A 130 4.30 -3.18 -3.88
N PHE A 131 3.45 -4.09 -3.45
CA PHE A 131 2.33 -3.84 -2.55
C PHE A 131 2.47 -4.69 -1.31
N VAL A 132 2.24 -4.09 -0.15
CA VAL A 132 2.25 -4.75 1.14
C VAL A 132 0.82 -5.04 1.52
N MET A 133 0.46 -6.32 1.58
CA MET A 133 -0.81 -6.78 2.12
C MET A 133 -0.76 -6.69 3.65
N SER A 134 -1.70 -5.97 4.23
CA SER A 134 -1.68 -5.66 5.64
C SER A 134 -3.07 -5.60 6.24
N GLU A 135 -3.20 -6.02 7.48
CA GLU A 135 -4.31 -5.63 8.35
C GLU A 135 -3.93 -4.34 9.07
N PRO A 136 -4.88 -3.41 9.31
CA PRO A 136 -6.22 -3.33 8.73
C PRO A 136 -6.25 -2.57 7.39
N LEU A 137 -5.08 -2.13 6.88
CA LEU A 137 -4.97 -1.22 5.74
C LEU A 137 -5.16 -1.87 4.37
N VAL A 138 -5.32 -3.18 4.30
CA VAL A 138 -5.58 -3.98 3.09
C VAL A 138 -4.36 -4.07 2.18
N ILE A 139 -4.04 -2.98 1.48
CA ILE A 139 -2.91 -2.87 0.55
C ILE A 139 -2.21 -1.53 0.80
N VAL A 140 -0.89 -1.58 0.97
CA VAL A 140 -0.02 -0.41 1.12
C VAL A 140 1.08 -0.48 0.06
N PRO A 141 1.09 0.41 -0.94
CA PRO A 141 2.22 0.49 -1.86
C PRO A 141 3.53 0.74 -1.11
N ARG A 142 4.60 0.08 -1.54
CA ARG A 142 5.94 0.09 -0.94
C ARG A 142 6.42 1.48 -0.52
N PHE A 143 6.22 2.48 -1.37
CA PHE A 143 6.70 3.85 -1.14
C PHE A 143 5.94 4.57 -0.01
N PHE A 144 4.72 4.13 0.33
CA PHE A 144 3.89 4.72 1.37
C PHE A 144 4.03 4.08 2.75
N ASP A 145 4.84 3.02 2.89
CA ASP A 145 4.97 2.29 4.17
C ASP A 145 5.59 3.09 5.33
N VAL A 146 6.06 4.32 5.08
CA VAL A 146 6.61 5.26 6.08
C VAL A 146 5.61 6.31 6.54
N TYR A 147 4.51 6.50 5.80
CA TYR A 147 3.55 7.56 6.08
C TYR A 147 2.43 7.08 6.99
N PHE A 148 1.77 8.03 7.66
CA PHE A 148 0.56 7.77 8.41
C PHE A 148 -0.58 7.31 7.46
N PRO A 149 -1.39 6.29 7.82
CA PRO A 149 -1.30 5.48 9.05
C PRO A 149 -0.39 4.26 8.94
N SER A 150 0.16 3.94 7.76
CA SER A 150 0.88 2.69 7.48
C SER A 150 2.04 2.38 8.42
N ALA A 151 2.81 3.38 8.84
CA ALA A 151 3.90 3.18 9.79
C ALA A 151 3.48 3.27 11.27
N HIS A 152 2.21 3.59 11.55
CA HIS A 152 1.81 4.14 12.85
C HIS A 152 0.66 3.45 13.55
N TYR A 153 0.35 2.21 13.18
CA TYR A 153 -0.66 1.41 13.89
C TYR A 153 -0.05 0.23 14.65
N ASP A 154 -0.77 -0.37 15.58
CA ASP A 154 -0.50 -1.72 16.07
C ASP A 154 -1.76 -2.58 16.02
N TYR A 155 -1.72 -3.57 15.14
CA TYR A 155 -2.83 -4.46 14.87
C TYR A 155 -2.30 -5.79 14.33
N PRO A 156 -1.86 -6.68 15.23
CA PRO A 156 -1.30 -7.96 14.83
C PRO A 156 -2.38 -8.86 14.22
N PRO A 157 -2.02 -9.79 13.31
CA PRO A 157 -2.97 -10.70 12.65
C PRO A 157 -3.81 -11.56 13.62
N GLU A 158 -3.41 -11.69 14.88
CA GLU A 158 -4.14 -12.38 15.94
C GLU A 158 -5.35 -11.58 16.45
N ARG A 159 -5.40 -10.26 16.23
CA ARG A 159 -6.52 -9.39 16.63
C ARG A 159 -7.63 -9.26 15.59
N VAL A 160 -7.44 -9.81 14.39
CA VAL A 160 -8.49 -9.83 13.36
C VAL A 160 -9.63 -10.71 13.84
N ALA A 161 -10.77 -10.09 14.17
CA ALA A 161 -11.95 -10.84 14.60
C ALA A 161 -12.52 -11.68 13.44
N PRO A 162 -13.13 -12.84 13.70
CA PRO A 162 -13.78 -13.65 12.67
C PRO A 162 -14.77 -12.86 11.79
N GLU A 163 -15.45 -11.87 12.36
CA GLU A 163 -16.40 -10.99 11.69
C GLU A 163 -15.72 -9.92 10.82
N GLU A 164 -14.45 -9.60 11.06
CA GLU A 164 -13.64 -8.70 10.22
C GLU A 164 -13.08 -9.42 9.00
N VAL A 165 -12.97 -10.75 9.03
CA VAL A 165 -12.43 -11.55 7.91
C VAL A 165 -13.21 -11.33 6.61
N PRO A 166 -14.56 -11.36 6.56
CA PRO A 166 -15.30 -11.04 5.35
C PRO A 166 -15.05 -9.61 4.84
N ILE A 167 -14.93 -8.64 5.75
CA ILE A 167 -14.61 -7.23 5.40
C ILE A 167 -13.24 -7.17 4.74
N TYR A 168 -12.26 -7.83 5.35
CA TYR A 168 -10.89 -7.86 4.84
C TYR A 168 -10.82 -8.54 3.47
N VAL A 169 -11.46 -9.69 3.30
CA VAL A 169 -11.53 -10.39 2.00
C VAL A 169 -12.16 -9.50 0.93
N ASP A 170 -13.28 -8.82 1.23
CA ASP A 170 -13.94 -7.92 0.27
C ASP A 170 -13.05 -6.73 -0.14
N LEU A 171 -12.34 -6.12 0.82
CA LEU A 171 -11.42 -5.02 0.52
C LEU A 171 -10.22 -5.49 -0.29
N VAL A 172 -9.64 -6.66 0.03
CA VAL A 172 -8.55 -7.25 -0.77
C VAL A 172 -9.05 -7.56 -2.18
N ARG A 173 -10.25 -8.12 -2.32
CA ARG A 173 -10.88 -8.41 -3.62
C ARG A 173 -10.98 -7.14 -4.47
N LYS A 174 -11.54 -6.06 -3.92
CA LYS A 174 -11.62 -4.74 -4.58
C LYS A 174 -10.25 -4.23 -5.02
N ALA A 175 -9.24 -4.36 -4.16
CA ALA A 175 -7.89 -3.92 -4.51
C ALA A 175 -7.30 -4.76 -5.65
N LEU A 176 -7.50 -6.08 -5.62
CA LEU A 176 -7.03 -6.98 -6.66
C LEU A 176 -7.72 -6.76 -8.01
N GLU A 177 -9.01 -6.45 -8.02
CA GLU A 177 -9.73 -6.10 -9.25
C GLU A 177 -9.09 -4.88 -9.93
N VAL A 178 -8.81 -3.81 -9.17
CA VAL A 178 -8.14 -2.64 -9.74
C VAL A 178 -6.72 -2.98 -10.19
N ILE A 179 -5.93 -3.65 -9.34
CA ILE A 179 -4.56 -4.07 -9.68
C ILE A 179 -4.54 -4.93 -10.96
N ALA A 180 -5.46 -5.88 -11.11
CA ALA A 180 -5.51 -6.75 -12.29
C ALA A 180 -5.81 -5.98 -13.60
N THR A 181 -6.48 -4.83 -13.54
CA THR A 181 -6.70 -3.99 -14.73
C THR A 181 -5.48 -3.14 -15.11
N ARG A 182 -4.53 -2.96 -14.18
CA ARG A 182 -3.34 -2.11 -14.37
C ARG A 182 -2.06 -2.91 -14.59
N PHE A 183 -2.02 -4.17 -14.16
CA PHE A 183 -0.81 -4.99 -14.20
C PHE A 183 -0.97 -6.23 -15.07
N GLU A 184 0.05 -6.55 -15.86
CA GLU A 184 0.02 -7.74 -16.73
C GLU A 184 0.02 -9.03 -15.92
N ARG A 185 0.74 -9.06 -14.80
CA ARG A 185 0.78 -10.22 -13.90
C ARG A 185 0.80 -9.82 -12.43
N ILE A 186 0.08 -10.61 -11.63
CA ILE A 186 0.10 -10.54 -10.17
C ILE A 186 0.96 -11.68 -9.65
N VAL A 187 2.02 -11.35 -8.90
CA VAL A 187 2.86 -12.30 -8.18
C VAL A 187 2.66 -12.04 -6.71
N TYR A 188 2.55 -13.09 -5.89
CA TYR A 188 2.42 -12.92 -4.45
C TYR A 188 3.29 -13.89 -3.67
N THR A 189 3.80 -13.40 -2.55
CA THR A 189 4.55 -14.18 -1.59
C THR A 189 4.07 -13.80 -0.20
N LEU A 190 3.24 -14.65 0.39
CA LEU A 190 2.52 -14.36 1.62
C LEU A 190 2.64 -15.52 2.62
N PRO A 191 2.70 -15.25 3.94
CA PRO A 191 2.61 -16.27 4.97
C PRO A 191 1.17 -16.82 5.02
N ARG A 192 1.00 -17.95 5.73
CA ARG A 192 -0.22 -18.76 5.68
C ARG A 192 -1.54 -17.99 5.87
N LYS A 193 -1.62 -17.08 6.86
CA LYS A 193 -2.85 -16.31 7.15
C LYS A 193 -3.19 -15.35 6.01
N HIS A 194 -2.27 -14.44 5.65
CA HIS A 194 -2.43 -13.52 4.53
C HIS A 194 -2.70 -14.24 3.20
N LYS A 195 -1.96 -15.32 2.93
CA LYS A 195 -2.16 -16.17 1.74
C LYS A 195 -3.60 -16.64 1.63
N ARG A 196 -4.18 -17.14 2.72
CA ARG A 196 -5.58 -17.61 2.73
C ARG A 196 -6.55 -16.49 2.38
N ILE A 197 -6.40 -15.31 2.99
CA ILE A 197 -7.27 -14.15 2.70
C ILE A 197 -7.12 -13.74 1.23
N PHE A 198 -5.88 -13.65 0.75
CA PHE A 198 -5.58 -13.30 -0.62
C PHE A 198 -6.20 -14.28 -1.63
N GLU A 199 -6.04 -15.58 -1.41
CA GLU A 199 -6.58 -16.61 -2.30
C GLU A 199 -8.11 -16.59 -2.32
N MET A 200 -8.76 -16.40 -1.17
CA MET A 200 -10.22 -16.24 -1.11
C MET A 200 -10.68 -15.01 -1.90
N ALA A 201 -9.97 -13.89 -1.79
CA ALA A 201 -10.28 -12.67 -2.54
C ALA A 201 -10.04 -12.83 -4.05
N ALA A 202 -8.93 -13.44 -4.45
CA ALA A 202 -8.59 -13.69 -5.84
C ALA A 202 -9.59 -14.66 -6.50
N GLU A 203 -10.00 -15.72 -5.79
CA GLU A 203 -11.03 -16.66 -6.25
C GLU A 203 -12.38 -15.95 -6.46
N GLN A 204 -12.81 -15.11 -5.51
CA GLN A 204 -14.05 -14.32 -5.66
C GLN A 204 -14.02 -13.33 -6.83
N ALA A 205 -12.83 -12.79 -7.15
CA ALA A 205 -12.64 -11.91 -8.29
C ALA A 205 -12.38 -12.67 -9.62
N ASN A 206 -12.31 -14.01 -9.60
CA ASN A 206 -11.91 -14.84 -10.73
C ASN A 206 -10.56 -14.42 -11.35
N LEU A 207 -9.58 -14.11 -10.48
CA LEU A 207 -8.25 -13.63 -10.87
C LEU A 207 -7.20 -14.73 -10.72
N SER A 208 -6.29 -14.79 -11.69
CA SER A 208 -5.09 -15.62 -11.61
C SER A 208 -3.93 -14.85 -11.00
N ALA A 209 -3.19 -15.48 -10.09
CA ALA A 209 -2.01 -14.91 -9.46
C ALA A 209 -0.94 -15.98 -9.19
N ASN A 210 0.33 -15.63 -9.40
CA ASN A 210 1.45 -16.55 -9.27
C ASN A 210 1.99 -16.56 -7.84
N TYR A 211 1.84 -17.68 -7.14
CA TYR A 211 2.35 -17.85 -5.78
C TYR A 211 3.82 -18.23 -5.74
N THR A 212 4.59 -17.55 -4.89
CA THR A 212 5.94 -17.99 -4.49
C THR A 212 6.03 -18.08 -2.95
N PRO A 213 6.58 -19.17 -2.38
CA PRO A 213 6.63 -19.33 -0.93
C PRO A 213 7.36 -18.18 -0.22
N TYR A 214 6.76 -17.67 0.86
CA TYR A 214 7.35 -16.61 1.69
C TYR A 214 8.46 -17.16 2.60
N ASN A 215 9.61 -17.41 2.00
CA ASN A 215 10.78 -17.98 2.67
C ASN A 215 12.05 -17.66 1.85
N VAL A 216 13.14 -17.31 2.53
CA VAL A 216 14.42 -16.94 1.92
C VAL A 216 14.99 -18.01 0.98
N TYR A 217 14.74 -19.29 1.26
CA TYR A 217 15.21 -20.39 0.42
C TYR A 217 14.49 -20.48 -0.94
N PHE A 218 13.33 -19.83 -1.07
CA PHE A 218 12.52 -19.81 -2.29
C PHE A 218 12.67 -18.51 -3.08
N PHE A 219 13.57 -17.61 -2.67
CA PHE A 219 13.89 -16.39 -3.41
C PHE A 219 14.38 -16.60 -4.85
N PRO A 220 15.07 -17.69 -5.21
CA PRO A 220 15.33 -17.99 -6.62
C PRO A 220 14.03 -18.11 -7.46
N ARG A 221 12.96 -18.69 -6.90
CA ARG A 221 11.66 -18.76 -7.58
C ARG A 221 10.96 -17.41 -7.61
N LEU A 222 11.09 -16.61 -6.56
CA LEU A 222 10.59 -15.23 -6.57
C LEU A 222 11.24 -14.43 -7.69
N LYS A 223 12.57 -14.56 -7.86
CA LYS A 223 13.29 -13.95 -8.99
C LYS A 223 12.67 -14.41 -10.32
N GLU A 224 12.52 -15.72 -10.54
CA GLU A 224 11.95 -16.26 -11.78
C GLU A 224 10.53 -15.73 -12.07
N ALA A 225 9.73 -15.44 -11.05
CA ALA A 225 8.36 -14.95 -11.20
C ALA A 225 8.26 -13.45 -11.52
N ILE A 226 9.27 -12.65 -11.15
CA ILE A 226 9.25 -11.18 -11.29
C ILE A 226 10.17 -10.64 -12.41
N VAL A 227 10.97 -11.53 -13.02
CA VAL A 227 11.71 -11.27 -14.28
C VAL A 227 10.79 -11.61 -15.45
#